data_AF-A0A182G924-F1
#
_entry.id   AF-A0A182G924-F1
#
_cell.length_a   1.000
_cell.length_b   1.000
_cell.length_c   1.000
_cell.angle_alpha   90.00
_cell.angle_beta   90.00
_cell.angle_gamma   90.00
#
_symmetry.space_group_name_H-M   'P 1'
#
loop_
_entity.id
_entity.type
_entity.pdbx_description
1 polymer ?
#
loop_
_entity_poly.entity_id
_entity_poly.type
_entity_poly.pdbx_seq_one_letter_code
_entity_poly.pdbx_strand_id
1 'polypeptide(L)'
;MNCKLGGVPWKVKIPLSGLMTVGFDVCHDTNDKSKSYGAMVATFDHENTEAPKFFSAVSQHRHGEEICNYLPLNTIKALNEYRKEYGVLPKRILFYRDGVGEGQLHYVYEHEVKSIIGKLNEVYKSAGVEQDALFTFIIVNKRINTRFFDHKQNPRPGTVVDDVVTNPERTDFYIVSQSVRQGTVSPTAFNVLYDTSGLKIDHLQMLSYKQCHLYYNWSGTVRVPAVCQYAHKLAFLVGQFIHQAPSNLLEKKLYFL
;
A
#
# COMPACT_ATOMS: atom_id res chain seq x y z
N MET A 1 6.88 16.37 -14.02
CA MET A 1 5.81 17.36 -14.29
C MET A 1 4.47 16.70 -14.58
N ASN A 2 4.36 15.78 -15.56
CA ASN A 2 3.09 15.13 -15.93
C ASN A 2 2.28 14.58 -14.72
N CYS A 3 2.91 13.78 -13.85
CA CYS A 3 2.24 13.19 -12.67
C CYS A 3 1.70 14.22 -11.67
N LYS A 4 2.38 15.36 -11.50
CA LYS A 4 1.94 16.43 -10.59
C LYS A 4 0.64 17.09 -11.07
N LEU A 5 0.38 17.02 -12.38
CA LEU A 5 -0.85 17.51 -13.00
C LEU A 5 -1.94 16.43 -13.09
N GLY A 6 -1.67 15.20 -12.62
CA GLY A 6 -2.59 14.07 -12.67
C GLY A 6 -2.38 13.13 -13.86
N GLY A 7 -1.37 13.37 -14.70
CA GLY A 7 -1.06 12.50 -15.83
C GLY A 7 -0.42 11.17 -15.41
N VAL A 8 -0.69 10.11 -16.17
CA VAL A 8 -0.14 8.77 -15.96
C VAL A 8 0.86 8.42 -17.06
N PRO A 9 2.17 8.27 -16.77
CA PRO A 9 3.18 8.01 -17.79
C PRO A 9 3.15 6.60 -18.37
N TRP A 10 2.85 5.57 -17.56
CA TRP A 10 2.72 4.19 -18.00
C TRP A 10 1.80 3.39 -17.09
N LYS A 11 1.40 2.20 -17.55
CA LYS A 11 0.59 1.24 -16.78
C LYS A 11 1.09 -0.18 -16.96
N VAL A 12 0.71 -1.06 -16.04
CA VAL A 12 0.92 -2.51 -16.12
C VAL A 12 -0.44 -3.17 -16.21
N LYS A 13 -0.56 -4.20 -17.07
CA LYS A 13 -1.81 -4.97 -17.17
C LYS A 13 -2.08 -5.72 -15.87
N ILE A 14 -3.16 -5.36 -15.19
CA ILE A 14 -3.71 -6.06 -14.02
C ILE A 14 -5.06 -6.65 -14.45
N PRO A 15 -5.20 -7.98 -14.54
CA PRO A 15 -6.41 -8.62 -15.05
C PRO A 15 -7.49 -8.74 -13.94
N LEU A 16 -7.74 -7.66 -13.20
CA LEU A 16 -8.76 -7.57 -12.16
C LEU A 16 -9.67 -6.38 -12.48
N SER A 17 -10.97 -6.56 -12.30
CA SER A 17 -11.97 -5.51 -12.43
C SER A 17 -12.25 -4.88 -11.08
N GLY A 18 -12.46 -3.56 -11.06
CA GLY A 18 -12.84 -2.81 -9.87
C GLY A 18 -11.85 -2.89 -8.70
N LEU A 19 -10.55 -2.74 -8.95
CA LEU A 19 -9.49 -2.85 -7.93
C LEU A 19 -9.15 -1.47 -7.33
N MET A 20 -9.25 -1.36 -6.01
CA MET A 20 -8.62 -0.28 -5.25
C MET A 20 -7.37 -0.83 -4.56
N THR A 21 -6.20 -0.24 -4.83
CA THR A 21 -4.95 -0.61 -4.13
C THR A 21 -4.54 0.54 -3.23
N VAL A 22 -4.24 0.26 -1.96
CA VAL A 22 -3.94 1.25 -0.94
C VAL A 22 -2.57 0.97 -0.34
N GLY A 23 -1.79 2.02 -0.10
CA GLY A 23 -0.52 1.98 0.60
C GLY A 23 -0.55 2.94 1.78
N PHE A 24 0.04 2.54 2.90
CA PHE A 24 0.18 3.37 4.08
C PHE A 24 1.58 3.30 4.67
N ASP A 25 2.12 4.45 5.05
CA ASP A 25 3.41 4.58 5.76
C ASP A 25 3.33 5.75 6.75
N VAL A 26 4.21 5.72 7.76
CA VAL A 26 4.29 6.74 8.81
C VAL A 26 5.70 7.34 8.85
N CYS A 27 5.78 8.66 8.97
CA CYS A 27 7.04 9.37 9.16
C CYS A 27 6.97 10.27 10.40
N HIS A 28 8.01 10.24 11.23
CA HIS A 28 8.15 11.15 12.37
C HIS A 28 8.48 12.57 11.91
N ASP A 29 7.93 13.55 12.60
CA ASP A 29 8.22 14.96 12.38
C ASP A 29 9.62 15.32 12.92
N THR A 30 10.40 16.11 12.16
CA THR A 30 11.75 16.53 12.60
C THR A 30 11.75 17.69 13.57
N ASN A 31 10.73 18.55 13.53
CA ASN A 31 10.61 19.71 14.39
C ASN A 31 10.04 19.30 15.76
N ASP A 32 9.14 18.33 15.79
CA ASP A 32 8.46 17.85 16.98
C ASP A 32 8.41 16.32 17.01
N LYS A 33 9.35 15.71 17.74
CA LYS A 33 9.45 14.24 17.87
C LYS A 33 8.23 13.58 18.49
N SER A 34 7.33 14.35 19.12
CA SER A 34 6.06 13.82 19.61
C SER A 34 5.01 13.65 18.50
N LYS A 35 5.25 14.15 17.29
CA LYS A 35 4.34 14.08 16.15
C LYS A 35 4.84 13.12 15.07
N SER A 36 3.88 12.47 14.43
CA SER A 36 4.10 11.63 13.26
C SER A 36 3.00 11.88 12.25
N TYR A 37 3.31 11.70 10.96
CA TYR A 37 2.32 11.79 9.88
C TYR A 37 2.14 10.43 9.24
N GLY A 38 0.92 9.92 9.29
CA GLY A 38 0.49 8.79 8.50
C GLY A 38 -0.01 9.27 7.15
N ALA A 39 0.61 8.77 6.09
CA ALA A 39 0.17 9.04 4.72
C ALA A 39 -0.46 7.80 4.12
N MET A 40 -1.64 7.96 3.54
CA MET A 40 -2.33 6.94 2.77
C MET A 40 -2.37 7.36 1.31
N VAL A 41 -2.02 6.46 0.40
CA VAL A 41 -2.19 6.67 -1.05
C VAL A 41 -2.95 5.49 -1.62
N ALA A 42 -4.04 5.77 -2.35
CA ALA A 42 -4.85 4.79 -3.04
C ALA A 42 -4.78 5.02 -4.56
N THR A 43 -4.76 3.92 -5.31
CA THR A 43 -4.96 3.91 -6.76
C THR A 43 -6.27 3.24 -7.09
N PHE A 44 -7.00 3.82 -8.03
CA PHE A 44 -8.27 3.30 -8.50
C PHE A 44 -8.09 2.75 -9.91
N ASP A 45 -8.04 1.42 -10.03
CA ASP A 45 -7.92 0.70 -11.29
C ASP A 45 -9.29 0.10 -11.64
N HIS A 46 -9.97 0.73 -12.59
CA HIS A 46 -11.31 0.33 -13.04
C HIS A 46 -11.28 0.12 -14.55
N GLU A 47 -11.98 -0.89 -15.03
CA GLU A 47 -12.09 -1.24 -16.46
C GLU A 47 -12.63 -0.12 -17.36
N ASN A 48 -13.21 0.94 -16.78
CA ASN A 48 -13.84 2.05 -17.49
C ASN A 48 -12.86 3.23 -17.66
N THR A 49 -11.61 3.10 -17.22
CA THR A 49 -10.58 4.13 -17.39
C THR A 49 -9.38 3.60 -18.14
N GLU A 50 -8.79 4.48 -18.95
CA GLU A 50 -7.56 4.14 -19.67
C GLU A 50 -6.34 4.10 -18.74
N ALA A 51 -6.41 4.80 -17.61
CA ALA A 51 -5.34 4.94 -16.62
C ALA A 51 -5.91 4.98 -15.19
N PRO A 52 -5.13 4.52 -14.19
CA PRO A 52 -5.53 4.59 -12.80
C PRO A 52 -5.63 6.03 -12.31
N LYS A 53 -6.60 6.28 -11.43
CA LYS A 53 -6.69 7.54 -10.68
C LYS A 53 -6.07 7.39 -9.30
N PHE A 54 -5.75 8.51 -8.67
CA PHE A 54 -5.07 8.54 -7.37
C PHE A 54 -5.93 9.25 -6.34
N PHE A 55 -5.77 8.84 -5.09
CA PHE A 55 -6.24 9.55 -3.92
C PHE A 55 -5.15 9.50 -2.85
N SER A 56 -4.86 10.62 -2.19
CA SER A 56 -3.88 10.68 -1.11
C SER A 56 -4.42 11.47 0.06
N ALA A 57 -4.24 10.95 1.27
CA ALA A 57 -4.62 11.63 2.52
C ALA A 57 -3.49 11.55 3.53
N VAL A 58 -3.35 12.60 4.34
CA VAL A 58 -2.37 12.65 5.43
C VAL A 58 -3.10 12.93 6.74
N SER A 59 -2.70 12.23 7.79
CA SER A 59 -3.20 12.46 9.15
C SER A 59 -2.03 12.65 10.09
N GLN A 60 -2.14 13.64 10.97
CA GLN A 60 -1.17 13.88 12.03
C GLN A 60 -1.59 13.06 13.26
N HIS A 61 -0.61 12.45 13.90
CA HIS A 61 -0.79 11.66 15.12
C HIS A 61 0.27 12.09 16.14
N ARG A 62 -0.09 12.08 17.42
CA ARG A 62 0.87 12.25 18.52
C ARG A 62 1.37 10.91 19.04
N HIS A 63 2.51 10.92 19.72
CA HIS A 63 3.07 9.74 20.37
C HIS A 63 2.08 9.20 21.40
N GLY A 64 1.69 7.92 21.27
CA GLY A 64 0.66 7.30 22.08
C GLY A 64 -0.78 7.45 21.55
N GLU A 65 -1.01 8.22 20.49
CA GLU A 65 -2.29 8.18 19.76
C GLU A 65 -2.32 6.97 18.81
N GLU A 66 -3.45 6.28 18.78
CA GLU A 66 -3.61 5.12 17.92
C GLU A 66 -3.76 5.54 16.45
N ILE A 67 -2.82 5.13 15.60
CA ILE A 67 -2.91 5.21 14.14
C ILE A 67 -4.25 4.64 13.63
N CYS A 68 -4.77 3.66 14.38
CA CYS A 68 -6.01 2.91 14.18
C CYS A 68 -7.26 3.78 13.97
N ASN A 69 -7.29 5.02 14.46
CA ASN A 69 -8.48 5.86 14.30
C ASN A 69 -8.58 6.52 12.93
N TYR A 70 -7.45 6.88 12.31
CA TYR A 70 -7.45 7.65 11.07
C TYR A 70 -7.33 6.77 9.83
N LEU A 71 -6.73 5.58 9.97
CA LEU A 71 -6.59 4.63 8.87
C LEU A 71 -7.95 4.21 8.27
N PRO A 72 -8.97 3.83 9.08
CA PRO A 72 -10.30 3.53 8.57
C PRO A 72 -10.97 4.76 7.95
N LEU A 73 -10.85 5.94 8.57
CA LEU A 73 -11.46 7.17 8.06
C LEU A 73 -10.91 7.56 6.68
N ASN A 74 -9.59 7.51 6.51
CA ASN A 74 -8.98 7.80 5.22
C ASN A 74 -9.35 6.74 4.17
N THR A 75 -9.47 5.47 4.57
CA THR A 75 -9.96 4.40 3.68
C THR A 75 -11.39 4.68 3.21
N ILE A 76 -12.29 5.14 4.09
CA ILE A 76 -13.65 5.53 3.72
C ILE A 76 -13.65 6.75 2.77
N LYS A 77 -12.77 7.74 2.98
CA LYS A 77 -12.63 8.86 2.04
C LYS A 77 -12.23 8.37 0.64
N ALA A 78 -11.26 7.46 0.55
CA ALA A 78 -10.86 6.86 -0.71
C ALA A 78 -12.01 6.08 -1.38
N LEU A 79 -12.79 5.31 -0.61
CA LEU A 79 -13.99 4.62 -1.13
C LEU A 79 -15.04 5.59 -1.67
N ASN A 80 -15.29 6.69 -0.96
CA ASN A 80 -16.25 7.68 -1.38
C ASN A 80 -15.79 8.38 -2.67
N GLU A 81 -14.49 8.69 -2.79
CA GLU A 81 -13.94 9.23 -4.04
C GLU A 81 -13.99 8.21 -5.18
N TYR A 82 -13.73 6.93 -4.91
CA TYR A 82 -13.90 5.85 -5.88
C TYR A 82 -15.35 5.79 -6.38
N ARG A 83 -16.32 5.82 -5.46
CA ARG A 83 -17.75 5.79 -5.80
C ARG A 83 -18.21 7.02 -6.56
N LYS A 84 -17.72 8.21 -6.20
CA LYS A 84 -18.01 9.44 -6.95
C LYS A 84 -17.49 9.36 -8.39
N GLU A 85 -16.36 8.71 -8.59
CA GLU A 85 -15.73 8.59 -9.89
C GLU A 85 -16.41 7.54 -10.78
N TYR A 86 -16.76 6.38 -10.23
CA TYR A 86 -17.25 5.24 -11.03
C TYR A 86 -18.72 4.91 -10.82
N GLY A 87 -19.42 5.60 -9.92
CA GLY A 87 -20.81 5.31 -9.54
C GLY A 87 -20.98 4.04 -8.68
N VAL A 88 -19.93 3.23 -8.53
CA VAL A 88 -19.92 1.96 -7.79
C VAL A 88 -18.79 1.93 -6.77
N LEU A 89 -18.94 1.09 -5.74
CA LEU A 89 -17.85 0.79 -4.81
C LEU A 89 -16.84 -0.19 -5.47
N PRO A 90 -15.57 -0.20 -5.06
CA PRO A 90 -14.59 -1.14 -5.61
C PRO A 90 -15.00 -2.58 -5.28
N LYS A 91 -14.78 -3.52 -6.21
CA LYS A 91 -15.05 -4.94 -5.95
C LYS A 91 -14.02 -5.55 -5.02
N ARG A 92 -12.76 -5.09 -5.15
CA ARG A 92 -11.62 -5.62 -4.40
C ARG A 92 -10.74 -4.50 -3.89
N ILE A 93 -10.28 -4.65 -2.65
CA ILE A 93 -9.42 -3.71 -1.97
C ILE A 93 -8.16 -4.45 -1.52
N LEU A 94 -7.00 -4.00 -2.00
CA LEU A 94 -5.70 -4.53 -1.65
C LEU A 94 -4.94 -3.48 -0.84
N PHE A 95 -4.67 -3.76 0.42
CA PHE A 95 -4.08 -2.83 1.36
C PHE A 95 -2.66 -3.26 1.71
N TYR A 96 -1.68 -2.40 1.44
CA TYR A 96 -0.29 -2.59 1.82
C TYR A 96 0.12 -1.65 2.95
N ARG A 97 0.59 -2.23 4.05
CA ARG A 97 1.01 -1.50 5.25
C ARG A 97 2.52 -1.66 5.45
N ASP A 98 3.28 -0.59 5.23
CA ASP A 98 4.74 -0.55 5.47
C ASP A 98 5.03 -0.11 6.92
N GLY A 99 6.18 -0.50 7.46
CA GLY A 99 6.67 0.02 8.75
C GLY A 99 6.07 -0.64 10.00
N VAL A 100 5.73 -1.93 9.95
CA VAL A 100 5.20 -2.68 11.10
C VAL A 100 6.18 -3.76 11.54
N GLY A 101 6.63 -3.68 12.80
CA GLY A 101 7.49 -4.70 13.39
C GLY A 101 6.72 -5.99 13.71
N GLU A 102 7.43 -7.13 13.81
CA GLU A 102 6.79 -8.43 14.09
C GLU A 102 6.03 -8.46 15.41
N GLY A 103 6.54 -7.80 16.46
CA GLY A 103 5.88 -7.70 17.76
C GLY A 103 4.59 -6.87 17.76
N GLN A 104 4.28 -6.18 16.66
CA GLN A 104 3.10 -5.32 16.52
C GLN A 104 1.98 -5.98 15.68
N LEU A 105 2.22 -7.17 15.11
CA LEU A 105 1.26 -7.80 14.19
C LEU A 105 -0.11 -8.04 14.84
N HIS A 106 -0.13 -8.54 16.07
CA HIS A 106 -1.38 -8.75 16.80
C HIS A 106 -2.15 -7.44 17.02
N TYR A 107 -1.45 -6.37 17.43
CA TYR A 107 -2.04 -5.05 17.61
C TYR A 107 -2.61 -4.50 16.29
N VAL A 108 -1.86 -4.60 15.20
CA VAL A 108 -2.31 -4.15 13.87
C VAL A 108 -3.55 -4.94 13.42
N TYR A 109 -3.59 -6.26 13.66
CA TYR A 109 -4.77 -7.05 13.35
C TYR A 109 -5.99 -6.62 14.17
N GLU A 110 -5.84 -6.53 15.49
CA GLU A 110 -6.94 -6.23 16.41
C GLU A 110 -7.49 -4.81 16.24
N HIS A 111 -6.63 -3.83 15.96
CA HIS A 111 -7.02 -2.42 15.97
C HIS A 111 -7.05 -1.75 14.59
N GLU A 112 -6.16 -2.09 13.65
CA GLU A 112 -6.18 -1.51 12.30
C GLU A 112 -7.11 -2.34 11.39
N VAL A 113 -6.87 -3.64 11.25
CA VAL A 113 -7.57 -4.51 10.28
C VAL A 113 -9.06 -4.63 10.62
N LYS A 114 -9.41 -5.00 11.85
CA LYS A 114 -10.82 -5.13 12.27
C LYS A 114 -11.59 -3.82 12.13
N SER A 115 -10.96 -2.70 12.46
CA SER A 115 -11.57 -1.38 12.37
C SER A 115 -11.86 -0.98 10.91
N ILE A 116 -10.92 -1.23 9.99
CA ILE A 116 -11.14 -1.05 8.55
C ILE A 116 -12.31 -1.93 8.09
N ILE A 117 -12.29 -3.23 8.39
CA ILE A 117 -13.35 -4.16 7.96
C ILE A 117 -14.72 -3.72 8.47
N GLY A 118 -14.83 -3.35 9.74
CA GLY A 118 -16.08 -2.84 10.32
C GLY A 118 -16.63 -1.65 9.52
N LYS A 119 -15.76 -0.68 9.20
CA LYS A 119 -16.13 0.49 8.40
C LYS A 119 -16.42 0.19 6.94
N LEU A 120 -15.71 -0.75 6.32
CA LEU A 120 -16.03 -1.22 4.97
C LEU A 120 -17.44 -1.81 4.95
N ASN A 121 -17.76 -2.71 5.87
CA ASN A 121 -19.06 -3.37 5.93
C ASN A 121 -20.21 -2.38 6.16
N GLU A 122 -20.02 -1.38 7.04
CA GLU A 122 -20.97 -0.29 7.23
C GLU A 122 -21.26 0.47 5.92
N VAL A 123 -20.20 0.83 5.17
CA VAL A 123 -20.32 1.59 3.91
C VAL A 123 -21.00 0.77 2.81
N TYR A 124 -20.65 -0.50 2.66
CA TYR A 124 -21.20 -1.37 1.60
C TYR A 124 -22.68 -1.65 1.85
N LYS A 125 -23.06 -1.97 3.10
CA LYS A 125 -24.47 -2.14 3.49
C LYS A 125 -25.27 -0.86 3.28
N SER A 126 -24.73 0.29 3.67
CA SER A 126 -25.38 1.59 3.47
C SER A 126 -25.53 1.97 1.99
N ALA A 127 -24.69 1.41 1.13
CA ALA A 127 -24.79 1.58 -0.32
C ALA A 127 -25.76 0.57 -0.99
N GLY A 128 -26.41 -0.31 -0.22
CA GLY A 128 -27.30 -1.34 -0.74
C GLY A 128 -26.58 -2.50 -1.41
N VAL A 129 -25.29 -2.69 -1.15
CA VAL A 129 -24.51 -3.82 -1.67
C VAL A 129 -24.63 -4.97 -0.68
N GLU A 130 -25.24 -6.08 -1.11
CA GLU A 130 -25.43 -7.27 -0.27
C GLU A 130 -24.13 -8.01 0.01
N GLN A 131 -23.16 -7.92 -0.91
CA GLN A 131 -21.86 -8.58 -0.77
C GLN A 131 -20.86 -7.70 -0.02
N ASP A 132 -20.16 -8.31 0.94
CA ASP A 132 -19.04 -7.65 1.62
C ASP A 132 -17.89 -7.34 0.66
N ALA A 133 -17.10 -6.32 0.98
CA ALA A 133 -15.91 -5.96 0.23
C ALA A 133 -14.88 -7.10 0.26
N LEU A 134 -14.37 -7.50 -0.91
CA LEU A 134 -13.22 -8.40 -0.97
C LEU A 134 -11.97 -7.64 -0.53
N PHE A 135 -11.43 -7.97 0.65
CA PHE A 135 -10.37 -7.20 1.29
C PHE A 135 -9.15 -8.07 1.58
N THR A 136 -7.98 -7.60 1.18
CA THR A 136 -6.70 -8.22 1.49
C THR A 136 -5.80 -7.19 2.18
N PHE A 137 -5.25 -7.53 3.34
CA PHE A 137 -4.33 -6.70 4.10
C PHE A 137 -2.96 -7.37 4.19
N ILE A 138 -1.94 -6.69 3.64
CA ILE A 138 -0.58 -7.21 3.51
C ILE A 138 0.40 -6.27 4.22
N ILE A 139 1.12 -6.79 5.21
CA ILE A 139 2.25 -6.10 5.81
C ILE A 139 3.45 -6.19 4.87
N VAL A 140 4.12 -5.06 4.63
CA VAL A 140 5.31 -4.97 3.77
C VAL A 140 6.51 -4.60 4.63
N ASN A 141 7.52 -5.46 4.67
CA ASN A 141 8.73 -5.25 5.45
C ASN A 141 9.97 -5.23 4.56
N LYS A 142 10.53 -4.03 4.38
CA LYS A 142 11.77 -3.77 3.64
C LYS A 142 13.02 -3.75 4.52
N ARG A 143 12.91 -3.82 5.85
CA ARG A 143 14.08 -3.83 6.76
C ARG A 143 14.23 -5.21 7.38
N ILE A 144 14.71 -6.17 6.57
CA ILE A 144 14.88 -7.57 6.96
C ILE A 144 16.35 -8.00 6.84
N ASN A 145 16.74 -8.99 7.62
CA ASN A 145 18.10 -9.55 7.62
C ASN A 145 18.29 -10.64 6.56
N THR A 146 17.21 -11.30 6.13
CA THR A 146 17.23 -12.38 5.14
C THR A 146 17.82 -11.91 3.81
N ARG A 147 18.70 -12.72 3.23
CA ARG A 147 19.31 -12.51 1.90
C ARG A 147 19.21 -13.80 1.10
N PHE A 148 18.95 -13.66 -0.20
CA PHE A 148 18.87 -14.79 -1.13
C PHE A 148 19.94 -14.65 -2.19
N PHE A 149 20.44 -15.78 -2.66
CA PHE A 149 21.48 -15.86 -3.68
C PHE A 149 21.11 -16.94 -4.69
N ASP A 150 21.33 -16.64 -5.97
CA ASP A 150 21.26 -17.59 -7.07
C ASP A 150 22.68 -17.84 -7.56
N HIS A 151 23.23 -19.04 -7.33
CA HIS A 151 24.61 -19.40 -7.65
C HIS A 151 25.68 -18.35 -7.24
N LYS A 152 25.61 -17.85 -5.99
CA LYS A 152 26.47 -16.79 -5.42
C LYS A 152 26.29 -15.40 -6.05
N GLN A 153 25.28 -15.22 -6.89
CA GLN A 153 24.90 -13.92 -7.46
C GLN A 153 23.59 -13.44 -6.87
N ASN A 154 23.28 -12.17 -7.09
CA ASN A 154 21.97 -11.62 -6.74
C ASN A 154 20.89 -12.29 -7.60
N PRO A 155 19.77 -12.75 -7.00
CA PRO A 155 18.63 -13.23 -7.76
C PRO A 155 18.08 -12.17 -8.70
N ARG A 156 17.45 -12.61 -9.79
CA ARG A 156 16.84 -11.70 -10.76
C ARG A 156 15.59 -11.02 -10.17
N PRO A 157 15.26 -9.79 -10.57
CA PRO A 157 13.98 -9.17 -10.27
C PRO A 157 12.81 -10.10 -10.65
N GLY A 158 11.84 -10.24 -9.75
CA GLY A 158 10.72 -11.18 -9.89
C GLY A 158 10.95 -12.53 -9.21
N THR A 159 12.12 -12.78 -8.61
CA THR A 159 12.33 -13.97 -7.78
C THR A 159 11.41 -13.92 -6.56
N VAL A 160 10.64 -14.99 -6.36
CA VAL A 160 9.77 -15.20 -5.20
C VAL A 160 10.31 -16.35 -4.36
N VAL A 161 10.25 -16.21 -3.04
CA VAL A 161 10.55 -17.28 -2.08
C VAL A 161 9.40 -17.36 -1.08
N ASP A 162 8.64 -18.43 -1.10
CA ASP A 162 7.43 -18.64 -0.30
C ASP A 162 7.44 -19.94 0.53
N ASP A 163 8.55 -20.68 0.50
CA ASP A 163 8.74 -21.92 1.26
C ASP A 163 10.09 -21.94 1.99
N VAL A 164 10.23 -22.85 2.95
CA VAL A 164 11.43 -23.17 3.78
C VAL A 164 11.85 -22.09 4.77
N VAL A 165 11.94 -20.84 4.33
CA VAL A 165 12.40 -19.69 5.13
C VAL A 165 11.25 -18.82 5.63
N THR A 166 10.04 -19.11 5.16
CA THR A 166 8.77 -18.49 5.56
C THR A 166 8.33 -19.05 6.92
N ASN A 167 7.41 -18.34 7.58
CA ASN A 167 6.89 -18.80 8.88
C ASN A 167 5.70 -19.75 8.66
N PRO A 168 5.74 -21.00 9.15
CA PRO A 168 4.65 -21.97 8.97
C PRO A 168 3.29 -21.51 9.53
N GLU A 169 3.29 -20.60 10.50
CA GLU A 169 2.07 -20.06 11.12
C GLU A 169 1.52 -18.83 10.39
N ARG A 170 2.25 -18.32 9.38
CA ARG A 170 1.89 -17.10 8.64
C ARG A 170 1.75 -17.40 7.16
N THR A 171 0.99 -16.56 6.47
CA THR A 171 0.98 -16.53 5.01
C THR A 171 1.95 -15.44 4.56
N ASP A 172 3.25 -15.74 4.58
CA ASP A 172 4.29 -14.83 4.15
C ASP A 172 5.08 -15.32 2.93
N PHE A 173 5.65 -14.37 2.20
CA PHE A 173 6.52 -14.62 1.06
C PHE A 173 7.49 -13.45 0.87
N TYR A 174 8.60 -13.73 0.19
CA TYR A 174 9.59 -12.73 -0.15
C TYR A 174 9.61 -12.48 -1.65
N ILE A 175 9.78 -11.21 -2.05
CA ILE A 175 10.01 -10.84 -3.44
C ILE A 175 11.30 -10.05 -3.56
N VAL A 176 12.17 -10.47 -4.48
CA VAL A 176 13.27 -9.64 -4.99
C VAL A 176 12.71 -8.83 -6.15
N SER A 177 12.26 -7.61 -5.89
CA SER A 177 11.59 -6.79 -6.90
C SER A 177 12.54 -5.89 -7.71
N GLN A 178 13.68 -5.50 -7.14
CA GLN A 178 14.63 -4.55 -7.73
C GLN A 178 16.03 -5.14 -7.82
N SER A 179 16.74 -4.87 -8.91
CA SER A 179 18.17 -5.18 -9.06
C SER A 179 19.06 -4.09 -8.47
N VAL A 180 20.18 -4.46 -7.87
CA VAL A 180 21.22 -3.52 -7.40
C VAL A 180 22.45 -3.57 -8.29
N ARG A 181 23.10 -2.43 -8.52
CA ARG A 181 24.35 -2.35 -9.31
C ARG A 181 25.57 -2.81 -8.51
N GLN A 182 25.54 -2.61 -7.20
CA GLN A 182 26.61 -2.96 -6.27
C GLN A 182 26.00 -3.49 -4.98
N GLY A 183 26.69 -4.45 -4.36
CA GLY A 183 26.27 -5.07 -3.10
C GLY A 183 25.24 -6.17 -3.27
N THR A 184 24.73 -6.64 -2.14
CA THR A 184 23.74 -7.72 -2.07
C THR A 184 22.32 -7.17 -2.09
N VAL A 185 21.47 -7.74 -2.96
CA VAL A 185 20.07 -7.37 -3.03
C VAL A 185 19.35 -7.76 -1.74
N SER A 186 18.54 -6.84 -1.21
CA SER A 186 17.72 -7.10 -0.04
C SER A 186 16.29 -7.35 -0.49
N PRO A 187 15.72 -8.56 -0.27
CA PRO A 187 14.35 -8.86 -0.61
C PRO A 187 13.37 -8.01 0.21
N THR A 188 12.10 -8.02 -0.18
CA THR A 188 10.99 -7.45 0.58
C THR A 188 10.12 -8.59 1.09
N ALA A 189 9.85 -8.62 2.39
CA ALA A 189 8.93 -9.56 2.99
C ALA A 189 7.50 -9.03 2.88
N PHE A 190 6.57 -9.89 2.51
CA PHE A 190 5.14 -9.64 2.47
C PHE A 190 4.47 -10.65 3.39
N ASN A 191 3.64 -10.19 4.31
CA ASN A 191 2.87 -11.05 5.21
C ASN A 191 1.38 -10.72 5.02
N VAL A 192 0.62 -11.67 4.50
CA VAL A 192 -0.83 -11.56 4.32
C VAL A 192 -1.48 -11.77 5.69
N LEU A 193 -1.84 -10.67 6.33
CA LEU A 193 -2.40 -10.66 7.69
C LEU A 193 -3.90 -10.94 7.70
N TYR A 194 -4.59 -10.60 6.61
CA TYR A 194 -6.01 -10.87 6.41
C TYR A 194 -6.32 -10.96 4.91
N ASP A 195 -7.16 -11.92 4.51
CA ASP A 195 -7.60 -12.06 3.13
C ASP A 195 -9.01 -12.65 3.02
N THR A 196 -9.90 -11.93 2.34
CA THR A 196 -11.21 -12.43 1.88
C THR A 196 -11.34 -12.39 0.36
N SER A 197 -10.25 -12.12 -0.36
CA SER A 197 -10.32 -11.89 -1.82
C SER A 197 -10.62 -13.13 -2.65
N GLY A 198 -10.39 -14.32 -2.09
CA GLY A 198 -10.47 -15.59 -2.80
C GLY A 198 -9.36 -15.80 -3.84
N LEU A 199 -8.32 -14.95 -3.82
CA LEU A 199 -7.16 -15.10 -4.69
C LEU A 199 -6.22 -16.17 -4.14
N LYS A 200 -5.63 -16.95 -5.06
CA LYS A 200 -4.49 -17.81 -4.72
C LYS A 200 -3.29 -16.96 -4.33
N ILE A 201 -2.42 -17.50 -3.49
CA ILE A 201 -1.20 -16.81 -3.05
C ILE A 201 -0.32 -16.41 -4.24
N ASP A 202 -0.18 -17.27 -5.26
CA ASP A 202 0.54 -16.95 -6.50
C ASP A 202 0.01 -15.67 -7.18
N HIS A 203 -1.31 -15.46 -7.13
CA HIS A 203 -1.93 -14.25 -7.68
C HIS A 203 -1.61 -13.01 -6.84
N LEU A 204 -1.57 -13.13 -5.51
CA LEU A 204 -1.16 -12.05 -4.61
C LEU A 204 0.32 -11.71 -4.78
N GLN A 205 1.19 -12.71 -4.96
CA GLN A 205 2.62 -12.53 -5.27
C GLN A 205 2.81 -11.79 -6.60
N MET A 206 2.15 -12.27 -7.67
CA MET A 206 2.19 -11.61 -8.98
C MET A 206 1.63 -10.19 -8.94
N LEU A 207 0.52 -9.97 -8.23
CA LEU A 207 -0.07 -8.65 -8.08
C LEU A 207 0.88 -7.71 -7.32
N SER A 208 1.49 -8.17 -6.24
CA SER A 208 2.49 -7.42 -5.48
C SER A 208 3.70 -7.05 -6.33
N TYR A 209 4.19 -7.97 -7.16
CA TYR A 209 5.27 -7.68 -8.10
C TYR A 209 4.84 -6.68 -9.19
N LYS A 210 3.64 -6.78 -9.75
CA LYS A 210 3.10 -5.78 -10.69
C LYS A 210 3.02 -4.39 -10.07
N GLN A 211 2.58 -4.29 -8.81
CA GLN A 211 2.53 -3.01 -8.09
C GLN A 211 3.91 -2.37 -7.91
N CYS A 212 5.00 -3.15 -7.86
CA CYS A 212 6.37 -2.63 -7.81
C CYS A 212 6.83 -1.92 -9.10
N HIS A 213 6.09 -2.00 -10.20
CA HIS A 213 6.42 -1.35 -11.48
C HIS A 213 5.75 0.02 -11.65
N LEU A 214 4.87 0.42 -10.72
CA LEU A 214 3.97 1.56 -10.92
C LEU A 214 4.45 2.84 -10.21
N TYR A 215 5.70 2.91 -9.75
CA TYR A 215 6.24 4.11 -9.12
C TYR A 215 6.82 5.08 -10.17
N TYR A 216 6.06 6.11 -10.51
CA TYR A 216 6.35 6.99 -11.66
C TYR A 216 7.60 7.87 -11.56
N ASN A 217 8.27 7.95 -10.41
CA ASN A 217 9.54 8.68 -10.30
C ASN A 217 10.77 7.79 -10.62
N TRP A 218 10.55 6.53 -11.02
CA TRP A 218 11.60 5.59 -11.36
C TRP A 218 11.19 4.74 -12.56
N SER A 219 11.97 4.77 -13.64
CA SER A 219 11.73 3.99 -14.86
C SER A 219 12.23 2.55 -14.71
N GLY A 220 11.65 1.81 -13.77
CA GLY A 220 11.99 0.42 -13.46
C GLY A 220 11.20 -0.08 -12.26
N THR A 221 11.56 -1.25 -11.75
CA THR A 221 10.95 -1.76 -10.52
C THR A 221 11.53 -1.10 -9.28
N VAL A 222 10.67 -0.86 -8.30
CA VAL A 222 11.04 -0.43 -6.95
C VAL A 222 10.92 -1.57 -5.95
N ARG A 223 11.55 -1.40 -4.79
CA ARG A 223 11.64 -2.44 -3.76
C ARG A 223 10.28 -2.84 -3.15
N VAL A 224 9.36 -1.90 -3.03
CA VAL A 224 8.03 -2.08 -2.43
C VAL A 224 6.93 -1.71 -3.44
N PRO A 225 5.67 -2.13 -3.24
CA PRO A 225 4.56 -1.68 -4.08
C PRO A 225 4.53 -0.16 -4.24
N ALA A 226 4.16 0.33 -5.42
CA ALA A 226 4.19 1.75 -5.74
C ALA A 226 3.40 2.60 -4.74
N VAL A 227 2.23 2.12 -4.28
CA VAL A 227 1.42 2.80 -3.27
C VAL A 227 2.14 2.96 -1.93
N CYS A 228 2.96 1.99 -1.50
CA CYS A 228 3.80 2.13 -0.31
C CYS A 228 4.90 3.18 -0.54
N GLN A 229 5.52 3.17 -1.72
CA GLN A 229 6.56 4.13 -2.06
C GLN A 229 5.99 5.57 -2.15
N TYR A 230 4.76 5.72 -2.66
CA TYR A 230 4.05 6.98 -2.69
C TYR A 230 3.67 7.46 -1.29
N ALA A 231 3.10 6.59 -0.45
CA ALA A 231 2.81 6.88 0.95
C ALA A 231 4.08 7.31 1.71
N HIS A 232 5.19 6.58 1.54
CA HIS A 232 6.48 6.93 2.11
C HIS A 232 6.94 8.33 1.68
N LYS A 233 6.91 8.63 0.38
CA LYS A 233 7.30 9.94 -0.15
C LYS A 233 6.45 11.08 0.39
N LEU A 234 5.14 10.86 0.48
CA LEU A 234 4.20 11.85 1.02
C LEU A 234 4.41 12.06 2.52
N ALA A 235 4.49 10.99 3.32
CA ALA A 235 4.75 11.07 4.75
C ALA A 235 6.09 11.76 5.03
N PHE A 236 7.14 11.40 4.27
CA PHE A 236 8.46 12.01 4.37
C PHE A 236 8.43 13.50 4.02
N LEU A 237 7.79 13.88 2.91
CA LEU A 237 7.66 15.29 2.54
C LEU A 237 6.97 16.09 3.65
N VAL A 238 5.90 15.53 4.24
CA VAL A 238 5.16 16.22 5.29
C VAL A 238 5.95 16.30 6.59
N GLY A 239 6.47 15.19 7.10
CA GLY A 239 7.16 15.16 8.38
C GLY A 239 8.52 15.88 8.39
N GLN A 240 9.18 15.98 7.24
CA GLN A 240 10.53 16.58 7.16
C GLN A 240 10.52 18.04 6.71
N PHE A 241 9.47 18.49 5.99
CA PHE A 241 9.50 19.81 5.35
C PHE A 241 8.21 20.63 5.50
N ILE A 242 7.02 20.01 5.50
CA ILE A 242 5.75 20.78 5.53
C ILE A 242 5.24 20.99 6.95
N HIS A 243 5.39 20.00 7.83
CA HIS A 243 4.99 20.04 9.25
C HIS A 243 3.49 20.33 9.49
N GLN A 244 2.64 20.03 8.51
CA GLN A 244 1.19 20.10 8.60
C GLN A 244 0.52 19.28 7.49
N ALA A 245 -0.75 18.93 7.68
CA ALA A 245 -1.53 18.23 6.66
C ALA A 245 -1.69 19.11 5.38
N PRO A 246 -1.39 18.57 4.18
CA PRO A 246 -1.60 19.28 2.92
C PRO A 246 -3.08 19.56 2.61
N SER A 247 -3.33 20.53 1.73
CA SER A 247 -4.70 20.89 1.31
C SER A 247 -5.41 19.74 0.58
N ASN A 248 -6.70 19.55 0.89
CA ASN A 248 -7.55 18.53 0.27
C ASN A 248 -7.71 18.73 -1.27
N LEU A 249 -7.44 19.93 -1.79
CA LEU A 249 -7.47 20.21 -3.23
C LEU A 249 -6.43 19.40 -4.03
N LEU A 250 -5.43 18.84 -3.34
CA LEU A 250 -4.33 18.09 -3.93
C LEU A 250 -4.51 16.57 -3.84
N GLU A 251 -5.58 16.08 -3.18
CA GLU A 251 -5.78 14.65 -2.88
C GLU A 251 -5.75 13.77 -4.14
N LYS A 252 -6.13 14.30 -5.30
CA LYS A 252 -6.19 13.54 -6.58
C LYS A 252 -4.91 13.61 -7.42
N LYS A 253 -3.85 14.21 -6.90
CA LYS A 253 -2.61 14.48 -7.65
C LYS A 253 -1.40 13.89 -6.94
N LEU A 254 -0.41 13.48 -7.72
CA LEU A 254 0.89 13.06 -7.20
C LEU A 254 1.82 14.27 -7.03
N TYR A 255 1.36 15.30 -6.30
CA TYR A 255 2.08 16.57 -6.11
C TYR A 255 3.38 16.42 -5.32
N PHE A 256 3.44 15.39 -4.48
CA PHE A 256 4.55 15.04 -3.59
C PHE A 256 5.72 14.29 -4.29
N LEU A 257 5.63 14.07 -5.60
CA LEU A 257 6.71 13.47 -6.39
C LEU A 257 7.86 14.42 -6.73
#